data_AF-A0A6M8PLR4-F1
#
_entry.id   AF-A0A6M8PLR4-F1
#
_cell.length_a   1.000
_cell.length_b   1.000
_cell.length_c   1.000
_cell.angle_alpha   90.00
_cell.angle_beta   90.00
_cell.angle_gamma   90.00
#
_symmetry.space_group_name_H-M   'P 1'
#
loop_
_entity.id
_entity.type
_entity.pdbx_description
1 polymer ?
#
loop_
_entity_poly.entity_id
_entity_poly.type
_entity_poly.pdbx_seq_one_letter_code
_entity_poly.pdbx_strand_id
1 'polypeptide(L)'
;MTPVHFSFTSAFLLGLTGLAFHRTHLLSALLCLEGMMLSLFIALGLWALQLESTAFSAAPLLLLTFSACEASAGLALLVATARTHGTDRLQSLNLLQC
;
A
#
# COMPACT_ATOMS: atom_id res chain seq x y z
N MET A 1 -6.84 -16.58 -17.78
CA MET A 1 -5.55 -15.99 -17.34
C MET A 1 -5.44 -14.52 -17.72
N THR A 2 -5.63 -14.12 -18.96
CA THR A 2 -5.57 -12.70 -19.38
C THR A 2 -6.50 -11.71 -18.66
N PRO A 3 -7.79 -12.00 -18.34
CA PRO A 3 -8.65 -10.99 -17.71
C PRO A 3 -8.31 -10.75 -16.24
N VAL A 4 -7.89 -11.79 -15.52
CA VAL A 4 -7.46 -11.68 -14.12
C VAL A 4 -6.16 -10.87 -14.03
N HIS A 5 -5.22 -11.12 -14.96
CA HIS A 5 -4.01 -10.30 -15.08
C HIS A 5 -4.29 -8.83 -15.34
N PHE A 6 -5.25 -8.54 -16.21
CA PHE A 6 -5.69 -7.17 -16.46
C PHE A 6 -6.35 -6.53 -15.23
N SER A 7 -7.15 -7.29 -14.48
CA SER A 7 -7.85 -6.76 -13.29
C SER A 7 -6.90 -6.38 -12.16
N PHE A 8 -5.85 -7.15 -11.88
CA PHE A 8 -4.92 -6.77 -10.81
C PHE A 8 -3.98 -5.64 -11.25
N THR A 9 -3.55 -5.61 -12.52
CA THR A 9 -2.68 -4.53 -13.00
C THR A 9 -3.43 -3.20 -13.02
N SER A 10 -4.69 -3.20 -13.44
CA SER A 10 -5.54 -2.02 -13.34
C SER A 10 -5.79 -1.60 -11.88
N ALA A 11 -6.05 -2.53 -10.96
CA ALA A 11 -6.18 -2.21 -9.53
C ALA A 11 -4.90 -1.57 -8.95
N PHE A 12 -3.72 -2.11 -9.28
CA PHE A 12 -2.44 -1.54 -8.87
C PHE A 12 -2.22 -0.13 -9.43
N LEU A 13 -2.49 0.07 -10.73
CA LEU A 13 -2.38 1.39 -11.36
C LEU A 13 -3.37 2.41 -10.78
N LEU A 14 -4.58 1.99 -10.42
CA LEU A 14 -5.55 2.84 -9.74
C LEU A 14 -5.08 3.23 -8.33
N GLY A 15 -4.48 2.30 -7.59
CA GLY A 15 -3.84 2.60 -6.31
C GLY A 15 -2.67 3.58 -6.45
N LEU A 16 -1.81 3.38 -7.46
CA LEU A 16 -0.64 4.21 -7.71
C LEU A 16 -1.02 5.62 -8.15
N THR A 17 -1.99 5.75 -9.06
CA THR A 17 -2.54 7.06 -9.44
C THR A 17 -3.23 7.72 -8.24
N GLY A 18 -3.97 6.97 -7.42
CA GLY A 18 -4.57 7.47 -6.18
C GLY A 18 -3.56 8.03 -5.18
N LEU A 19 -2.37 7.43 -5.08
CA LEU A 19 -1.26 7.91 -4.25
C LEU A 19 -0.55 9.12 -4.86
N ALA A 20 -0.28 9.09 -6.17
CA ALA A 20 0.41 10.17 -6.89
C ALA A 20 -0.40 11.48 -6.91
N PHE A 21 -1.73 11.38 -6.99
CA PHE A 21 -2.60 12.54 -6.80
C PHE A 21 -2.60 12.93 -5.32
N HIS A 22 -1.80 13.96 -5.01
CA HIS A 22 -1.55 14.51 -3.68
C HIS A 22 -2.83 14.61 -2.83
N ARG A 23 -3.08 13.59 -2.01
CA ARG A 23 -4.24 13.58 -1.13
C ARG A 23 -3.99 14.48 0.06
N THR A 24 -4.96 15.30 0.39
CA THR A 24 -4.88 16.23 1.53
C THR A 24 -4.66 15.52 2.86
N HIS A 25 -5.12 14.26 3.01
CA HIS A 25 -5.04 13.48 4.24
C HIS A 25 -4.09 12.29 4.12
N LEU A 26 -3.16 12.17 5.07
CA LEU A 26 -2.17 11.08 5.12
C LEU A 26 -2.83 9.68 5.26
N LEU A 27 -3.97 9.58 5.96
CA LEU A 27 -4.74 8.34 6.07
C LEU A 27 -5.14 7.77 4.70
N SER A 28 -5.60 8.63 3.78
CA SER A 28 -6.00 8.18 2.45
C SER A 28 -4.82 7.69 1.60
N ALA A 29 -3.63 8.24 1.81
CA ALA A 29 -2.41 7.75 1.17
C ALA A 29 -2.03 6.35 1.69
N LEU A 30 -2.14 6.11 3.01
CA LEU A 30 -1.92 4.79 3.61
C LEU A 30 -2.90 3.74 3.07
N LEU A 31 -4.18 4.10 2.90
CA LEU A 31 -5.18 3.19 2.31
C LEU A 31 -4.87 2.85 0.84
N CYS A 32 -4.35 3.81 0.06
CA CYS A 32 -3.90 3.53 -1.30
C CYS A 32 -2.70 2.59 -1.32
N LEU A 33 -1.74 2.74 -0.39
CA LEU A 33 -0.61 1.83 -0.24
C LEU A 33 -1.07 0.40 0.12
N GLU A 34 -1.98 0.25 1.08
CA GLU A 34 -2.60 -1.04 1.43
C GLU A 34 -3.29 -1.69 0.22
N GLY A 35 -4.05 -0.91 -0.55
CA GLY A 35 -4.69 -1.40 -1.78
C GLY A 35 -3.70 -1.91 -2.82
N MET A 36 -2.56 -1.24 -2.98
CA MET A 36 -1.48 -1.70 -3.87
C MET A 36 -0.84 -3.00 -3.37
N MET A 37 -0.52 -3.09 -2.07
CA MET A 37 0.07 -4.31 -1.47
C MET A 37 -0.87 -5.51 -1.57
N LEU A 38 -2.17 -5.29 -1.39
CA LEU A 38 -3.18 -6.34 -1.53
C LEU A 38 -3.30 -6.82 -2.98
N SER A 39 -3.22 -5.93 -3.98
CA SER A 39 -3.20 -6.33 -5.39
C SER A 39 -1.97 -7.18 -5.75
N LEU A 40 -0.80 -6.87 -5.16
CA LEU A 40 0.42 -7.66 -5.31
C LEU A 40 0.31 -9.03 -4.64
N PHE A 41 -0.29 -9.10 -3.45
CA PHE A 41 -0.56 -10.36 -2.75
C PHE A 41 -1.41 -11.30 -3.62
N ILE A 42 -2.50 -10.80 -4.20
CA ILE A 42 -3.37 -11.59 -5.08
C ILE A 42 -2.60 -12.06 -6.33
N ALA A 43 -1.79 -11.19 -6.94
CA ALA A 43 -1.01 -11.54 -8.12
C ALA A 43 0.01 -12.67 -7.84
N LEU A 44 0.76 -12.57 -6.73
CA LEU A 44 1.72 -13.59 -6.34
C LEU A 44 1.05 -14.90 -5.88
N GLY A 45 -0.09 -14.82 -5.18
CA GLY A 45 -0.85 -15.99 -4.76
C GLY A 45 -1.39 -16.79 -5.95
N LEU A 46 -1.96 -16.11 -6.96
CA LEU A 46 -2.40 -16.75 -8.19
C LEU A 46 -1.24 -17.35 -8.98
N TRP A 47 -0.09 -16.68 -9.01
CA TRP A 47 1.08 -17.22 -9.69
C TRP A 47 1.63 -18.47 -8.99
N ALA A 48 1.69 -18.47 -7.66
CA ALA A 48 2.11 -19.63 -6.88
C ALA A 48 1.19 -20.85 -7.12
N LEU A 49 -0.14 -20.61 -7.19
CA LEU A 49 -1.12 -21.65 -7.53
C LEU A 49 -0.89 -22.21 -8.94
N GLN A 50 -0.61 -21.34 -9.91
CA GLN A 50 -0.45 -21.76 -11.31
C GLN A 50 0.87 -22.49 -11.59
N LEU A 51 1.90 -22.25 -10.80
CA LEU A 51 3.17 -22.98 -10.85
C LEU A 51 3.15 -24.30 -10.05
N GLU A 52 2.07 -24.59 -9.31
CA GLU A 52 1.94 -25.73 -8.37
C GLU A 52 3.16 -25.88 -7.42
N SER A 53 3.88 -24.78 -7.19
CA SER A 53 5.14 -24.82 -6.44
C SER A 53 4.87 -24.40 -5.00
N THR A 54 4.85 -25.38 -4.11
CA THR A 54 4.67 -25.18 -2.66
C THR A 54 5.77 -24.31 -2.06
N ALA A 55 6.96 -24.27 -2.66
CA ALA A 55 8.03 -23.40 -2.23
C ALA A 55 7.70 -21.90 -2.39
N PHE A 56 6.90 -21.52 -3.41
CA PHE A 56 6.53 -20.13 -3.64
C PHE A 56 5.34 -19.67 -2.80
N SER A 57 4.60 -20.56 -2.13
CA SER A 57 3.44 -20.18 -1.32
C SER A 57 3.80 -19.36 -0.08
N ALA A 58 5.06 -19.43 0.37
CA ALA A 58 5.55 -18.62 1.50
C ALA A 58 5.80 -17.15 1.13
N ALA A 59 6.12 -16.85 -0.13
CA ALA A 59 6.47 -15.49 -0.56
C ALA A 59 5.32 -14.46 -0.42
N PRO A 60 4.06 -14.78 -0.82
CA PRO A 60 2.92 -13.89 -0.58
C PRO A 60 2.68 -13.60 0.92
N LEU A 61 2.90 -14.58 1.80
CA LEU A 61 2.74 -14.41 3.24
C LEU A 61 3.81 -13.48 3.82
N LEU A 62 5.07 -13.65 3.40
CA LEU A 62 6.14 -12.74 3.77
C LEU A 62 5.83 -11.30 3.33
N LEU A 63 5.35 -11.11 2.10
CA LEU A 63 4.93 -9.80 1.59
C LEU A 63 3.86 -9.15 2.49
N LEU A 64 2.85 -9.91 2.92
CA LEU A 64 1.81 -9.41 3.84
C LEU A 64 2.37 -9.01 5.21
N THR A 65 3.36 -9.75 5.73
CA THR A 65 3.95 -9.38 7.03
C THR A 65 4.72 -8.07 6.94
N PHE A 66 5.48 -7.85 5.86
CA PHE A 66 6.17 -6.58 5.65
C PHE A 66 5.20 -5.44 5.38
N SER A 67 4.11 -5.67 4.64
CA SER A 67 3.09 -4.64 4.41
C SER A 67 2.44 -4.20 5.73
N ALA A 68 2.10 -5.14 6.63
CA ALA A 68 1.56 -4.82 7.94
C ALA A 68 2.55 -4.00 8.80
N CYS A 69 3.86 -4.29 8.69
CA CYS A 69 4.89 -3.50 9.35
C CYS A 69 4.94 -2.06 8.80
N GLU A 70 4.93 -1.88 7.48
CA GLU A 70 4.90 -0.56 6.84
C GLU A 70 3.63 0.23 7.24
N ALA A 71 2.48 -0.44 7.27
CA ALA A 71 1.21 0.14 7.73
C ALA A 71 1.30 0.63 9.18
N SER A 72 1.88 -0.18 10.06
CA SER A 72 2.04 0.15 11.48
C SER A 72 2.94 1.38 11.68
N ALA A 73 4.04 1.46 10.92
CA ALA A 73 4.94 2.61 10.93
C ALA A 73 4.25 3.86 10.35
N GLY A 74 3.49 3.70 9.27
CA GLY A 74 2.70 4.78 8.67
C GLY A 74 1.63 5.34 9.62
N LEU A 75 0.94 4.49 10.36
CA LEU A 75 -0.01 4.91 11.39
C LEU A 75 0.68 5.57 12.59
N ALA A 76 1.85 5.07 13.01
CA ALA A 76 2.63 5.72 14.06
C ALA A 76 3.04 7.16 13.66
N LEU A 77 3.43 7.36 12.40
CA LEU A 77 3.69 8.69 11.84
C LEU A 77 2.41 9.55 11.82
N LEU A 78 1.27 8.99 11.41
CA LEU A 78 -0.02 9.70 11.45
C LEU A 78 -0.28 10.24 12.87
N VAL A 79 -0.16 9.39 13.90
CA VAL A 79 -0.35 9.80 15.29
C VAL A 79 0.65 10.89 15.72
N ALA A 80 1.91 10.82 15.29
CA ALA A 80 2.90 11.84 15.58
C ALA A 80 2.56 13.20 14.91
N THR A 81 2.08 13.17 13.66
CA THR A 81 1.64 14.39 12.95
C THR A 81 0.38 14.99 13.58
N ALA A 82 -0.59 14.15 13.98
CA ALA A 82 -1.78 14.59 14.69
C ALA A 82 -1.45 15.24 16.04
N ARG A 83 -0.46 14.73 16.79
CA ARG A 83 -0.04 15.32 18.07
C ARG A 83 0.72 16.64 17.93
N THR A 84 1.48 16.82 16.85
CA THR A 84 2.33 18.01 16.65
C THR A 84 1.58 19.14 15.95
N HIS A 85 0.74 18.83 14.95
CA HIS A 85 0.07 19.81 14.10
C HIS A 85 -1.46 19.83 14.31
N GLY A 86 -2.02 18.94 15.13
CA GLY A 86 -3.46 18.86 15.40
C GLY A 86 -4.31 18.40 14.21
N THR A 87 -3.70 18.08 13.06
CA THR A 87 -4.38 17.71 11.82
C THR A 87 -3.60 16.66 11.04
N ASP A 88 -4.30 15.78 10.32
CA ASP A 88 -3.70 14.75 9.46
C ASP A 88 -3.36 15.27 8.05
N ARG A 89 -3.27 16.60 7.88
CA ARG A 89 -3.09 17.23 6.57
C ARG A 89 -1.62 17.27 6.18
N LEU A 90 -1.29 16.71 5.01
CA LEU A 90 0.08 16.72 4.48
C LEU A 90 0.63 18.14 4.27
N GLN A 91 -0.24 19.09 3.92
CA GLN A 91 0.13 20.51 3.72
C GLN A 91 0.67 21.19 4.97
N SER A 92 0.40 20.64 6.17
CA SER A 92 0.91 21.20 7.42
C SER A 92 2.41 20.94 7.63
N LEU A 93 2.99 19.96 6.93
CA LEU A 93 4.39 19.53 7.06
C LEU A 93 5.35 20.37 6.20
N ASN A 94 5.20 21.70 6.19
CA ASN A 94 5.99 22.57 5.31
C ASN A 94 7.25 23.18 5.95
N LEU A 95 7.61 22.75 7.16
CA LEU A 95 8.73 23.32 7.92
C LEU A 95 10.11 23.04 7.29
N LEU A 96 10.21 22.00 6.45
CA LEU A 96 11.46 21.61 5.76
C LEU A 96 11.71 22.38 4.45
N GLN A 97 10.85 23.33 4.08
CA GLN A 97 11.04 24.18 2.90
C GLN A 97 12.04 25.33 3.17
N CYS A 98 12.47 25.52 4.42
CA CYS A 98 13.53 26.45 4.82
C CYS A 98 14.92 25.81 4.66
#